data_AF-A0AAU4QIT4-F1
#
_entry.id   AF-A0AAU4QIT4-F1
#
_cell.length_a   1.000
_cell.length_b   1.000
_cell.length_c   1.000
_cell.angle_alpha   90.00
_cell.angle_beta   90.00
_cell.angle_gamma   90.00
#
_symmetry.space_group_name_H-M   'P 1'
#
loop_
_entity.id
_entity.type
_entity.pdbx_description
1 polymer ?
#
loop_
_entity_poly.entity_id
_entity_poly.type
_entity_poly.pdbx_seq_one_letter_code
_entity_poly.pdbx_strand_id
1 'polypeptide(L)'
;MPDDDPSAPSPPARFVGWLGGLGAAAAGYGVFQFLFSVLPASLDGSAARYVISGVSGLATFVAAWLAAALLRARAAAAAGAEPTAATVGPAAMAPGAPGPLPKVFASAYGTLVDQVSVAADPERGRLTGWPHSLGEDTPSRPTPVGTAYGLHIMLDLGVPDGGLSTGDLVDTLWRLRLPDGGWSARSQGSEARPEVTALVLGALARAGTSADRLAAEVDRCTGAFTRQLDRAGLESTHVVTTVLRGLLRAAPRCEILPALRETLADGAISDPRRDHLRCWGYRLQPPYGRPSPLHTAQAVVALDRAARVLGEDTDARAARARTAREDGVRWLLSCPDAPHDTCPDLENLHEEVRRPRTDDPSRHEVLNVRHFTASWLVRALLSPGALEIARADGLEDEWRVRLDGAVAAVWAGQTDGIWSWGRGDSTELRRPMWMTYQGLSALRAHAVWMYQPDG
;
A
#
# COMPACT_ATOMS: atom_id res chain seq x y z
N MET A 1 -54.09 -20.41 13.03
CA MET A 1 -54.64 -19.46 12.04
C MET A 1 -55.28 -18.33 12.81
N PRO A 2 -54.67 -17.15 12.71
CA PRO A 2 -55.21 -16.13 11.81
C PRO A 2 -54.18 -15.55 10.84
N ASP A 3 -54.72 -15.26 9.66
CA ASP A 3 -54.38 -14.41 8.51
C ASP A 3 -53.03 -13.67 8.41
N ASP A 4 -52.36 -13.99 7.29
CA ASP A 4 -51.35 -13.19 6.60
C ASP A 4 -51.97 -11.94 5.95
N ASP A 5 -51.46 -10.77 6.32
CA ASP A 5 -51.63 -9.53 5.56
C ASP A 5 -50.33 -9.29 4.76
N PRO A 6 -50.35 -9.14 3.42
CA PRO A 6 -49.13 -8.98 2.64
C PRO A 6 -48.47 -7.64 2.96
N SER A 7 -47.32 -7.72 3.65
CA SER A 7 -46.49 -6.57 4.00
C SER A 7 -46.19 -5.72 2.75
N ALA A 8 -46.72 -4.50 2.75
CA ALA A 8 -46.36 -3.48 1.78
C ALA A 8 -44.84 -3.24 1.80
N PRO A 9 -44.17 -3.09 0.63
CA PRO A 9 -42.74 -2.88 0.59
C PRO A 9 -42.36 -1.53 1.23
N SER A 10 -41.35 -1.59 2.11
CA SER A 10 -40.83 -0.49 2.92
C SER A 10 -40.37 0.73 2.09
N PRO A 11 -40.49 1.96 2.63
CA PRO A 11 -40.21 3.22 1.92
C PRO A 11 -38.80 3.43 1.30
N PRO A 12 -37.68 2.82 1.76
CA PRO A 12 -36.37 3.06 1.11
C PRO A 12 -36.27 2.46 -0.30
N ALA A 13 -37.07 1.45 -0.65
CA ALA A 13 -37.07 0.84 -1.98
C ALA A 13 -37.60 1.80 -3.07
N ARG A 14 -38.56 2.67 -2.71
CA ARG A 14 -39.11 3.69 -3.64
C ARG A 14 -38.12 4.83 -3.91
N PHE A 15 -37.31 5.20 -2.92
CA PHE A 15 -36.37 6.33 -3.04
C PHE A 15 -35.15 6.00 -3.92
N VAL A 16 -34.65 4.76 -3.84
CA VAL A 16 -33.51 4.28 -4.64
C VAL A 16 -33.92 3.99 -6.10
N GLY A 17 -35.14 3.50 -6.33
CA GLY A 17 -35.70 3.36 -7.68
C GLY A 17 -35.93 4.70 -8.40
N TRP A 18 -36.27 5.75 -7.64
CA TRP A 18 -36.53 7.10 -8.16
C TRP A 18 -35.23 7.84 -8.55
N LEU A 19 -34.17 7.71 -7.76
CA LEU A 19 -32.85 8.30 -8.05
C LEU A 19 -32.11 7.61 -9.21
N GLY A 20 -32.33 6.31 -9.44
CA GLY A 20 -31.71 5.59 -10.55
C GLY A 20 -32.19 6.02 -11.95
N GLY A 21 -33.41 6.57 -12.04
CA GLY A 21 -33.95 7.14 -13.28
C GLY A 21 -33.64 8.63 -13.46
N LEU A 22 -33.77 9.42 -12.39
CA LEU A 22 -33.57 10.87 -12.45
C LEU A 22 -32.10 11.29 -12.38
N GLY A 23 -31.24 10.53 -11.71
CA GLY A 23 -29.81 10.86 -11.56
C GLY A 23 -29.05 10.79 -12.88
N ALA A 24 -29.32 9.77 -13.71
CA ALA A 24 -28.74 9.68 -15.04
C ALA A 24 -29.21 10.82 -15.94
N ALA A 25 -30.51 11.15 -15.89
CA ALA A 25 -31.10 12.26 -16.66
C ALA A 25 -30.52 13.62 -16.24
N ALA A 26 -30.34 13.83 -14.92
CA ALA A 26 -29.72 15.03 -14.38
C ALA A 26 -28.25 15.16 -14.79
N ALA A 27 -27.49 14.06 -14.78
CA ALA A 27 -26.10 14.05 -15.24
C ALA A 27 -25.99 14.38 -16.75
N GLY A 28 -26.82 13.76 -17.59
CA GLY A 28 -26.87 14.06 -19.01
C GLY A 28 -27.28 15.50 -19.31
N TYR A 29 -28.28 16.02 -18.59
CA TYR A 29 -28.72 17.41 -18.72
C TYR A 29 -27.66 18.41 -18.25
N GLY A 30 -26.95 18.10 -17.16
CA GLY A 30 -25.85 18.93 -16.66
C GLY A 30 -24.71 19.09 -17.67
N VAL A 31 -24.31 17.99 -18.32
CA VAL A 31 -23.29 18.01 -19.39
C VAL A 31 -23.79 18.77 -20.62
N PHE A 32 -25.05 18.57 -21.01
CA PHE A 32 -25.68 19.35 -22.08
C PHE A 32 -25.59 20.86 -21.80
N GLN A 33 -26.06 21.31 -20.63
CA GLN A 33 -26.07 22.72 -20.24
C GLN A 33 -24.66 23.33 -20.15
N PHE A 34 -23.72 22.58 -19.58
CA PHE A 34 -22.34 23.03 -19.47
C PHE A 34 -21.68 23.20 -20.84
N LEU A 35 -21.79 22.20 -21.72
CA LEU A 35 -21.19 22.30 -23.06
C LEU A 35 -21.89 23.36 -23.90
N PHE A 36 -23.21 23.49 -23.77
CA PHE A 36 -23.96 24.50 -24.50
C PHE A 36 -23.54 25.93 -24.11
N SER A 37 -23.15 26.16 -22.85
CA SER A 37 -22.70 27.48 -22.38
C SER A 37 -21.22 27.78 -22.69
N VAL A 38 -20.36 26.76 -22.79
CA VAL A 38 -18.91 26.92 -22.96
C VAL A 38 -18.45 26.85 -24.43
N LEU A 39 -19.20 26.18 -25.31
CA LEU A 39 -18.81 26.06 -26.72
C LEU A 39 -18.79 27.43 -27.43
N PRO A 40 -17.74 27.76 -28.22
CA PRO A 40 -17.56 29.08 -28.81
C PRO A 40 -18.57 29.38 -29.93
N ALA A 41 -18.84 30.67 -30.17
CA ALA A 41 -19.85 31.13 -31.15
C ALA A 41 -19.41 31.00 -32.59
N SER A 42 -18.12 30.74 -32.80
CA SER A 42 -17.47 30.48 -34.08
C SER A 42 -17.71 29.07 -34.63
N LEU A 43 -18.39 28.19 -33.88
CA LEU A 43 -18.89 26.93 -34.45
C LEU A 43 -20.06 27.29 -35.37
N ASP A 44 -19.89 27.03 -36.68
CA ASP A 44 -20.75 27.47 -37.78
C ASP A 44 -22.23 27.05 -37.62
N GLY A 45 -22.97 27.85 -36.84
CA GLY A 45 -24.42 27.76 -36.63
C GLY A 45 -24.82 27.23 -35.26
N SER A 46 -25.95 27.75 -34.75
CA SER A 46 -26.60 27.27 -33.52
C SER A 46 -26.85 25.76 -33.54
N ALA A 47 -27.07 25.17 -34.72
CA ALA A 47 -27.28 23.74 -34.91
C ALA A 47 -26.08 22.89 -34.46
N ALA A 48 -24.84 23.30 -34.76
CA ALA A 48 -23.65 22.53 -34.39
C ALA A 48 -23.46 22.43 -32.86
N ARG A 49 -23.73 23.53 -32.15
CA ARG A 49 -23.70 23.57 -30.69
C ARG A 49 -24.76 22.65 -30.07
N TYR A 50 -25.99 22.69 -30.57
CA TYR A 50 -27.05 21.81 -30.10
C TYR A 50 -26.73 20.32 -30.35
N VAL A 51 -26.13 20.00 -31.51
CA VAL A 51 -25.75 18.62 -31.83
C VAL A 51 -24.64 18.13 -30.90
N ILE A 52 -23.57 18.90 -30.71
CA ILE A 52 -22.44 18.50 -29.84
C ILE A 52 -22.92 18.36 -28.39
N SER A 53 -23.55 19.39 -27.82
CA SER A 53 -24.05 19.35 -26.45
C SER A 53 -25.09 18.24 -26.26
N GLY A 54 -25.96 18.05 -27.25
CA GLY A 54 -27.02 17.02 -27.24
C GLY A 54 -26.45 15.61 -27.23
N VAL A 55 -25.52 15.31 -28.14
CA VAL A 55 -24.87 13.99 -28.22
C VAL A 55 -24.05 13.71 -26.96
N SER A 56 -23.29 14.68 -26.47
CA SER A 56 -22.48 14.50 -25.24
C SER A 56 -23.36 14.33 -23.99
N GLY A 57 -24.46 15.07 -23.87
CA GLY A 57 -25.43 14.90 -22.79
C GLY A 57 -26.11 13.53 -22.84
N LEU A 58 -26.53 13.08 -24.02
CA LEU A 58 -27.15 11.76 -24.22
C LEU A 58 -26.17 10.61 -23.94
N ALA A 59 -24.93 10.72 -24.41
CA ALA A 59 -23.89 9.72 -24.14
C ALA A 59 -23.61 9.60 -22.63
N THR A 60 -23.56 10.74 -21.92
CA THR A 60 -23.38 10.77 -20.47
C THR A 60 -24.56 10.12 -19.73
N PHE A 61 -25.79 10.42 -20.16
CA PHE A 61 -27.00 9.77 -19.64
C PHE A 61 -26.92 8.24 -19.80
N VAL A 62 -26.61 7.75 -21.01
CA VAL A 62 -26.53 6.30 -21.29
C VAL A 62 -25.42 5.65 -20.47
N ALA A 63 -24.25 6.27 -20.36
CA ALA A 63 -23.13 5.75 -19.57
C ALA A 63 -23.49 5.65 -18.08
N ALA A 64 -24.09 6.70 -17.50
CA ALA A 64 -24.54 6.70 -16.11
C ALA A 64 -25.63 5.64 -15.85
N TRP A 65 -26.57 5.50 -16.80
CA TRP A 65 -27.63 4.50 -16.72
C TRP A 65 -27.08 3.06 -16.78
N LEU A 66 -26.16 2.78 -17.70
CA LEU A 66 -25.51 1.47 -17.82
C LEU A 66 -24.69 1.13 -16.57
N ALA A 67 -23.94 2.09 -16.02
CA ALA A 67 -23.19 1.89 -14.77
C ALA A 67 -24.11 1.56 -13.60
N ALA A 68 -25.23 2.28 -13.46
CA ALA A 68 -26.23 2.01 -12.44
C ALA A 68 -26.96 0.67 -12.64
N ALA A 69 -27.18 0.24 -13.88
CA ALA A 69 -27.74 -1.07 -14.20
C ALA A 69 -26.76 -2.21 -13.83
N LEU A 70 -25.47 -2.04 -14.15
CA LEU A 70 -24.41 -2.99 -13.80
C LEU A 70 -24.28 -3.17 -12.28
N LEU A 71 -24.30 -2.07 -11.52
CA LEU A 71 -24.24 -2.10 -10.06
C LEU A 71 -25.44 -2.84 -9.46
N ARG A 72 -26.66 -2.61 -9.99
CA ARG A 72 -27.87 -3.34 -9.57
C ARG A 72 -27.79 -4.83 -9.88
N ALA A 73 -27.30 -5.20 -11.06
CA ALA A 73 -27.10 -6.61 -11.42
C ALA A 73 -26.11 -7.31 -10.48
N ARG A 74 -25.02 -6.63 -10.10
CA ARG A 74 -24.03 -7.15 -9.13
C ARG A 74 -24.60 -7.29 -7.73
N ALA A 75 -25.38 -6.32 -7.25
CA ALA A 75 -26.02 -6.38 -5.95
C ALA A 75 -27.05 -7.52 -5.86
N ALA A 76 -27.83 -7.76 -6.93
CA ALA A 76 -28.78 -8.86 -7.00
C ALA A 76 -28.09 -10.23 -7.00
N ALA A 77 -26.94 -10.37 -7.68
CA ALA A 77 -26.15 -11.59 -7.66
C ALA A 77 -25.53 -11.89 -6.28
N ALA A 78 -25.15 -10.85 -5.53
CA ALA A 78 -24.59 -10.99 -4.19
C ALA A 78 -25.65 -11.41 -3.14
N ALA A 79 -26.91 -11.04 -3.34
CA ALA A 79 -28.00 -11.38 -2.42
C ALA A 79 -28.43 -12.87 -2.47
N GLY A 80 -27.99 -13.62 -3.48
CA GLY A 80 -28.37 -15.02 -3.69
C GLY A 80 -27.38 -16.09 -3.20
N ALA A 81 -26.25 -15.71 -2.61
CA ALA A 81 -25.20 -16.66 -2.20
C ALA A 81 -25.18 -16.86 -0.67
N GLU A 82 -25.66 -18.02 -0.20
CA GLU A 82 -25.50 -18.43 1.20
C GLU A 82 -24.03 -18.80 1.53
N PRO A 83 -23.52 -18.50 2.73
CA PRO A 83 -22.14 -18.74 3.08
C PRO A 83 -21.93 -20.17 3.60
N THR A 84 -21.49 -21.08 2.75
CA THR A 84 -20.81 -22.31 3.18
C THR A 84 -19.30 -22.09 3.29
N ALA A 85 -18.73 -22.49 4.43
CA ALA A 85 -17.30 -22.44 4.69
C ALA A 85 -16.58 -23.43 3.75
N ALA A 86 -15.73 -22.90 2.87
CA ALA A 86 -14.94 -23.71 1.94
C ALA A 86 -13.45 -23.63 2.31
N THR A 87 -12.90 -24.77 2.68
CA THR A 87 -11.46 -25.08 2.65
C THR A 87 -10.94 -24.92 1.23
N VAL A 88 -9.99 -24.01 1.02
CA VAL A 88 -9.43 -23.70 -0.30
C VAL A 88 -8.22 -24.61 -0.57
N GLY A 89 -8.39 -25.56 -1.48
CA GLY A 89 -7.29 -26.30 -2.12
C GLY A 89 -6.91 -25.70 -3.48
N PRO A 90 -5.87 -26.26 -4.16
CA PRO A 90 -5.29 -25.74 -5.40
C PRO A 90 -6.28 -25.59 -6.59
N ALA A 91 -7.45 -26.20 -6.50
CA ALA A 91 -8.50 -26.15 -7.51
C ALA A 91 -9.28 -24.81 -7.56
N ALA A 92 -9.06 -23.88 -6.63
CA ALA A 92 -9.76 -22.59 -6.58
C ALA A 92 -9.32 -21.56 -7.63
N MET A 93 -8.49 -21.97 -8.60
CA MET A 93 -7.91 -21.12 -9.66
C MET A 93 -8.43 -21.45 -11.08
N ALA A 94 -9.64 -22.00 -11.21
CA ALA A 94 -10.24 -22.21 -12.53
C ALA A 94 -10.60 -20.87 -13.23
N PRO A 95 -10.47 -20.74 -14.56
CA PRO A 95 -10.70 -19.48 -15.27
C PRO A 95 -12.19 -19.13 -15.34
N GLY A 96 -12.59 -17.92 -14.91
CA GLY A 96 -13.90 -17.32 -15.20
C GLY A 96 -14.84 -17.09 -14.01
N ALA A 97 -14.55 -17.63 -12.82
CA ALA A 97 -15.19 -17.19 -11.57
C ALA A 97 -14.32 -16.10 -10.91
N PRO A 98 -14.88 -15.08 -10.21
CA PRO A 98 -14.06 -14.25 -9.34
C PRO A 98 -13.38 -15.19 -8.34
N GLY A 99 -12.05 -15.28 -8.40
CA GLY A 99 -11.28 -16.11 -7.49
C GLY A 99 -11.50 -15.71 -6.02
N PRO A 100 -10.82 -16.36 -5.06
CA PRO A 100 -10.96 -16.02 -3.65
C PRO A 100 -10.54 -14.58 -3.31
N LEU A 101 -9.81 -13.88 -4.21
CA LEU A 101 -9.22 -12.58 -3.92
C LEU A 101 -10.22 -11.43 -3.70
N PRO A 102 -11.24 -11.20 -4.56
CA PRO A 102 -12.33 -10.28 -4.24
C PRO A 102 -12.98 -10.53 -2.87
N LYS A 103 -13.15 -11.81 -2.48
CA LYS A 103 -13.69 -12.17 -1.16
C LYS A 103 -12.73 -11.75 -0.04
N VAL A 104 -11.44 -12.04 -0.18
CA VAL A 104 -10.40 -11.59 0.78
C VAL A 104 -10.38 -10.07 0.92
N PHE A 105 -10.49 -9.33 -0.19
CA PHE A 105 -10.53 -7.87 -0.17
C PHE A 105 -11.79 -7.32 0.49
N ALA A 106 -12.96 -7.92 0.23
CA ALA A 106 -14.20 -7.57 0.89
C ALA A 106 -14.15 -7.87 2.39
N SER A 107 -13.63 -9.04 2.79
CA SER A 107 -13.46 -9.42 4.20
C SER A 107 -12.47 -8.51 4.93
N ALA A 108 -11.36 -8.15 4.29
CA ALA A 108 -10.40 -7.20 4.83
C ALA A 108 -11.04 -5.82 5.02
N TYR A 109 -11.80 -5.34 4.02
CA TYR A 109 -12.53 -4.08 4.11
C TYR A 109 -13.50 -4.08 5.28
N GLY A 110 -14.40 -5.07 5.36
CA GLY A 110 -15.38 -5.18 6.44
C GLY A 110 -14.71 -5.20 7.82
N THR A 111 -13.68 -6.04 7.97
CA THR A 111 -12.95 -6.15 9.24
C THR A 111 -12.25 -4.85 9.65
N LEU A 112 -11.70 -4.10 8.69
CA LEU A 112 -11.03 -2.83 8.95
C LEU A 112 -12.01 -1.71 9.28
N VAL A 113 -13.16 -1.64 8.60
CA VAL A 113 -14.23 -0.70 8.93
C VAL A 113 -14.80 -0.97 10.31
N ASP A 114 -15.06 -2.23 10.65
CA ASP A 114 -15.57 -2.64 11.97
C ASP A 114 -14.61 -2.32 13.12
N GLN A 115 -13.29 -2.31 12.83
CA GLN A 115 -12.25 -2.04 13.82
C GLN A 115 -11.64 -0.64 13.70
N VAL A 116 -12.29 0.29 12.99
CA VAL A 116 -11.87 1.69 12.99
C VAL A 116 -12.09 2.29 14.38
N SER A 117 -11.05 2.94 14.91
CA SER A 117 -11.13 3.66 16.18
C SER A 117 -11.53 5.11 15.92
N VAL A 118 -12.56 5.56 16.63
CA VAL A 118 -12.94 6.97 16.73
C VAL A 118 -12.71 7.44 18.16
N ALA A 119 -11.75 8.33 18.36
CA ALA A 119 -11.39 8.85 19.68
C ALA A 119 -11.55 10.36 19.73
N ALA A 120 -12.10 10.88 20.83
CA ALA A 120 -12.05 12.31 21.13
C ALA A 120 -10.73 12.61 21.86
N ASP A 121 -9.89 13.43 21.24
CA ASP A 121 -8.66 13.95 21.84
C ASP A 121 -8.90 15.41 22.30
N PRO A 122 -8.64 15.75 23.58
CA PRO A 122 -8.88 17.10 24.09
C PRO A 122 -8.11 18.20 23.37
N GLU A 123 -6.92 17.89 22.83
CA GLU A 123 -6.04 18.86 22.18
C GLU A 123 -6.20 18.83 20.65
N ARG A 124 -6.40 17.63 20.10
CA ARG A 124 -6.37 17.39 18.65
C ARG A 124 -7.76 17.26 18.03
N GLY A 125 -8.80 17.23 18.85
CA GLY A 125 -10.18 17.01 18.43
C GLY A 125 -10.46 15.54 18.09
N ARG A 126 -11.43 15.30 17.20
CA ARG A 126 -11.82 13.95 16.81
C ARG A 126 -10.72 13.29 15.98
N LEU A 127 -10.32 12.07 16.32
CA LEU A 127 -9.38 11.25 15.57
C LEU A 127 -10.11 10.01 15.04
N THR A 128 -9.97 9.72 13.75
CA THR A 128 -10.54 8.54 13.08
C THR A 128 -9.40 7.78 12.39
N GLY A 129 -9.22 6.51 12.71
CA GLY A 129 -8.17 5.70 12.11
C GLY A 129 -7.94 4.42 12.89
N TRP A 130 -6.71 3.90 12.87
CA TRP A 130 -6.41 2.62 13.51
C TRP A 130 -5.24 2.72 14.50
N PRO A 131 -5.27 1.90 15.56
CA PRO A 131 -4.08 1.64 16.37
C PRO A 131 -2.97 1.01 15.53
N HIS A 132 -1.82 0.77 16.16
CA HIS A 132 -0.70 0.12 15.52
C HIS A 132 -1.05 -1.34 15.09
N SER A 133 -1.85 -2.03 15.91
CA SER A 133 -2.37 -3.38 15.67
C SER A 133 -3.85 -3.48 16.01
N LEU A 134 -4.57 -4.27 15.21
CA LEU A 134 -6.00 -4.55 15.40
C LEU A 134 -6.25 -5.38 16.65
N GLY A 135 -7.20 -4.94 17.48
CA GLY A 135 -7.51 -5.58 18.76
C GLY A 135 -6.57 -5.20 19.92
N GLU A 136 -5.79 -4.11 19.79
CA GLU A 136 -5.13 -3.49 20.96
C GLU A 136 -6.15 -3.02 22.02
N ASP A 137 -5.70 -2.93 23.27
CA ASP A 137 -6.51 -2.59 24.46
C ASP A 137 -7.51 -1.45 24.24
N THR A 138 -8.66 -1.56 24.92
CA THR A 138 -9.72 -0.56 24.87
C THR A 138 -9.54 0.52 25.96
N PRO A 139 -9.65 1.82 25.64
CA PRO A 139 -9.97 2.39 24.33
C PRO A 139 -8.74 2.45 23.41
N SER A 140 -8.87 1.82 22.25
CA SER A 140 -7.86 1.84 21.20
C SER A 140 -7.85 3.19 20.51
N ARG A 141 -6.67 3.83 20.38
CA ARG A 141 -6.51 5.16 19.78
C ARG A 141 -5.82 5.09 18.42
N PRO A 142 -6.25 5.91 17.43
CA PRO A 142 -5.54 6.05 16.17
C PRO A 142 -4.07 6.46 16.37
N THR A 143 -3.16 5.83 15.63
CA THR A 143 -1.72 6.17 15.61
C THR A 143 -1.29 6.60 14.22
N PRO A 144 -0.19 7.37 14.07
CA PRO A 144 0.31 7.76 12.74
C PRO A 144 0.58 6.55 11.84
N VAL A 145 1.29 5.55 12.37
CA VAL A 145 1.66 4.33 11.63
C VAL A 145 0.42 3.53 11.23
N GLY A 146 -0.46 3.22 12.19
CA GLY A 146 -1.68 2.44 11.95
C GLY A 146 -2.60 3.12 10.93
N THR A 147 -2.80 4.43 11.08
CA THR A 147 -3.66 5.22 10.20
C THR A 147 -3.05 5.42 8.81
N ALA A 148 -1.72 5.59 8.68
CA ALA A 148 -1.07 5.70 7.37
C ALA A 148 -1.17 4.38 6.57
N TYR A 149 -0.95 3.23 7.22
CA TYR A 149 -1.17 1.94 6.58
C TYR A 149 -2.64 1.70 6.25
N GLY A 150 -3.55 2.03 7.16
CA GLY A 150 -4.99 1.97 6.93
C GLY A 150 -5.42 2.81 5.72
N LEU A 151 -4.96 4.06 5.62
CA LEU A 151 -5.20 4.93 4.46
C LEU A 151 -4.67 4.31 3.17
N HIS A 152 -3.47 3.73 3.19
CA HIS A 152 -2.95 3.00 2.03
C HIS A 152 -3.85 1.83 1.62
N ILE A 153 -4.33 1.04 2.58
CA ILE A 153 -5.26 -0.07 2.31
C ILE A 153 -6.57 0.45 1.71
N MET A 154 -7.17 1.49 2.28
CA MET A 154 -8.43 2.06 1.78
C MET A 154 -8.28 2.64 0.37
N LEU A 155 -7.13 3.21 0.04
CA LEU A 155 -6.82 3.65 -1.32
C LEU A 155 -6.59 2.49 -2.30
N ASP A 156 -6.22 1.29 -1.81
CA ASP A 156 -6.05 0.08 -2.62
C ASP A 156 -7.38 -0.67 -2.85
N LEU A 157 -8.20 -0.78 -1.80
CA LEU A 157 -9.49 -1.49 -1.82
C LEU A 157 -10.64 -0.62 -2.35
N GLY A 158 -10.51 0.70 -2.24
CA GLY A 158 -11.62 1.64 -2.38
C GLY A 158 -12.49 1.71 -1.11
N VAL A 159 -13.49 2.59 -1.15
CA VAL A 159 -14.50 2.74 -0.09
C VAL A 159 -15.90 2.56 -0.70
N PRO A 160 -16.34 1.31 -0.90
CA PRO A 160 -17.53 1.02 -1.71
C PRO A 160 -18.86 1.49 -1.10
N ASP A 161 -18.96 1.62 0.23
CA ASP A 161 -20.20 1.94 0.96
C ASP A 161 -20.19 3.32 1.62
N GLY A 162 -19.11 4.09 1.47
CA GLY A 162 -18.94 5.39 2.11
C GLY A 162 -18.85 5.37 3.64
N GLY A 163 -18.75 4.18 4.26
CA GLY A 163 -18.67 4.01 5.71
C GLY A 163 -17.41 4.61 6.34
N LEU A 164 -16.41 4.95 5.51
CA LEU A 164 -15.18 5.60 5.92
C LEU A 164 -14.79 6.73 4.96
N SER A 165 -14.51 7.91 5.51
CA SER A 165 -13.98 9.04 4.75
C SER A 165 -12.45 8.97 4.70
N THR A 166 -11.86 8.83 3.50
CA THR A 166 -10.39 8.96 3.35
C THR A 166 -9.91 10.36 3.71
N GLY A 167 -10.77 11.38 3.57
CA GLY A 167 -10.51 12.74 4.06
C GLY A 167 -10.35 12.79 5.57
N ASP A 168 -11.19 12.06 6.32
CA ASP A 168 -11.10 12.01 7.79
C ASP A 168 -9.81 11.34 8.26
N LEU A 169 -9.32 10.33 7.51
CA LEU A 169 -8.03 9.71 7.76
C LEU A 169 -6.87 10.68 7.48
N VAL A 170 -6.93 11.43 6.38
CA VAL A 170 -5.95 12.47 6.04
C VAL A 170 -5.91 13.54 7.13
N ASP A 171 -7.08 14.03 7.55
CA ASP A 171 -7.19 15.03 8.63
C ASP A 171 -6.66 14.47 9.96
N THR A 172 -6.93 13.19 10.26
CA THR A 172 -6.40 12.54 11.45
C THR A 172 -4.88 12.46 11.41
N LEU A 173 -4.27 12.12 10.27
CA LEU A 173 -2.80 12.16 10.13
C LEU A 173 -2.25 13.56 10.39
N TRP A 174 -2.88 14.61 9.87
CA TRP A 174 -2.46 15.99 10.16
C TRP A 174 -2.64 16.38 11.63
N ARG A 175 -3.73 15.94 12.28
CA ARG A 175 -3.95 16.15 13.72
C ARG A 175 -2.97 15.39 14.60
N LEU A 176 -2.45 14.27 14.11
CA LEU A 176 -1.43 13.46 14.79
C LEU A 176 0.00 13.97 14.60
N ARG A 177 0.20 15.02 13.77
CA ARG A 177 1.49 15.70 13.60
C ARG A 177 1.97 16.24 14.95
N LEU A 178 3.26 16.09 15.23
CA LEU A 178 3.87 16.63 16.46
C LEU A 178 3.97 18.17 16.41
N PRO A 179 4.08 18.86 17.55
CA PRO A 179 4.17 20.32 17.60
C PRO A 179 5.28 20.88 16.69
N ASP A 180 6.48 20.30 16.79
CA ASP A 180 7.66 20.71 16.01
C ASP A 180 7.67 20.17 14.57
N GLY A 181 6.64 19.40 14.20
CA GLY A 181 6.52 18.75 12.90
C GLY A 181 6.91 17.28 12.89
N GLY A 182 6.60 16.64 11.77
CA GLY A 182 6.76 15.21 11.56
C GLY A 182 5.84 14.34 12.43
N TRP A 183 6.14 13.04 12.39
CA TRP A 183 5.38 12.00 13.08
C TRP A 183 6.33 10.97 13.72
N SER A 184 5.86 10.31 14.77
CA SER A 184 6.58 9.24 15.46
C SER A 184 5.69 8.02 15.66
N ALA A 185 6.31 6.85 15.80
CA ALA A 185 5.60 5.64 16.21
C ALA A 185 5.29 5.70 17.71
N ARG A 186 4.27 4.96 18.15
CA ARG A 186 3.89 4.87 19.57
C ARG A 186 5.04 4.41 20.48
N SER A 187 5.93 3.56 19.97
CA SER A 187 7.10 3.06 20.71
C SER A 187 8.30 4.01 20.71
N GLN A 188 8.20 5.12 19.98
CA GLN A 188 9.23 6.15 19.88
C GLN A 188 8.90 7.31 20.83
N GLY A 189 9.90 8.16 21.09
CA GLY A 189 9.72 9.31 21.98
C GLY A 189 8.75 10.37 21.43
N SER A 190 8.77 11.54 22.08
CA SER A 190 7.99 12.71 21.68
C SER A 190 8.50 13.42 20.43
N GLU A 191 9.52 12.86 19.77
CA GLU A 191 10.17 13.45 18.60
C GLU A 191 9.80 12.72 17.31
N ALA A 192 9.69 13.47 16.22
CA ALA A 192 9.48 12.90 14.91
C ALA A 192 10.67 12.03 14.48
N ARG A 193 10.38 10.94 13.79
CA ARG A 193 11.40 10.07 13.20
C ARG A 193 11.26 10.02 11.68
N PRO A 194 12.39 10.05 10.93
CA PRO A 194 12.36 10.09 9.47
C PRO A 194 11.56 8.95 8.84
N GLU A 195 11.68 7.71 9.33
CA GLU A 195 10.97 6.57 8.76
C GLU A 195 9.44 6.68 8.91
N VAL A 196 8.95 7.18 10.05
CA VAL A 196 7.51 7.35 10.28
C VAL A 196 6.99 8.58 9.54
N THR A 197 7.76 9.65 9.54
CA THR A 197 7.43 10.87 8.80
C THR A 197 7.33 10.58 7.30
N ALA A 198 8.31 9.90 6.72
CA ALA A 198 8.29 9.53 5.31
C ALA A 198 7.15 8.56 4.95
N LEU A 199 6.81 7.61 5.84
CA LEU A 199 5.63 6.75 5.68
C LEU A 199 4.34 7.59 5.59
N VAL A 200 4.13 8.51 6.52
CA VAL A 200 2.95 9.38 6.55
C VAL A 200 2.91 10.31 5.35
N LEU A 201 4.03 10.94 4.99
CA LEU A 201 4.15 11.76 3.78
C LEU A 201 3.78 10.98 2.52
N GLY A 202 4.27 9.74 2.40
CA GLY A 202 3.94 8.85 1.29
C GLY A 202 2.45 8.48 1.24
N ALA A 203 1.78 8.33 2.39
CA ALA A 203 0.34 8.11 2.48
C ALA A 203 -0.48 9.35 2.09
N LEU A 204 -0.10 10.51 2.61
CA LEU A 204 -0.75 11.80 2.31
C LEU A 204 -0.62 12.17 0.83
N ALA A 205 0.58 12.01 0.25
CA ALA A 205 0.81 12.24 -1.19
C ALA A 205 -0.02 11.28 -2.05
N ARG A 206 -0.12 10.00 -1.67
CA ARG A 206 -0.98 9.03 -2.36
C ARG A 206 -2.47 9.42 -2.30
N ALA A 207 -2.89 10.02 -1.20
CA ALA A 207 -4.26 10.51 -1.01
C ALA A 207 -4.54 11.83 -1.74
N GLY A 208 -3.58 12.39 -2.48
CA GLY A 208 -3.76 13.62 -3.27
C GLY A 208 -3.44 14.91 -2.52
N THR A 209 -2.75 14.85 -1.38
CA THR A 209 -2.26 16.07 -0.71
C THR A 209 -1.25 16.78 -1.62
N SER A 210 -1.40 18.10 -1.79
CA SER A 210 -0.55 18.90 -2.66
C SER A 210 0.90 18.95 -2.17
N ALA A 211 1.84 19.07 -3.11
CA ALA A 211 3.27 19.18 -2.81
C ALA A 211 3.58 20.38 -1.89
N ASP A 212 2.93 21.53 -2.12
CA ASP A 212 3.12 22.73 -1.30
C ASP A 212 2.74 22.51 0.16
N ARG A 213 1.68 21.73 0.43
CA ARG A 213 1.27 21.38 1.80
C ARG A 213 2.22 20.40 2.47
N LEU A 214 2.89 19.56 1.68
CA LEU A 214 3.87 18.58 2.19
C LEU A 214 5.27 19.18 2.36
N ALA A 215 5.61 20.25 1.65
CA ALA A 215 6.97 20.79 1.53
C ALA A 215 7.65 21.01 2.88
N ALA A 216 7.00 21.70 3.82
CA ALA A 216 7.59 21.99 5.12
C ALA A 216 7.92 20.73 5.96
N GLU A 217 7.13 19.67 5.79
CA GLU A 217 7.36 18.40 6.49
C GLU A 217 8.38 17.52 5.76
N VAL A 218 8.49 17.65 4.44
CA VAL A 218 9.58 17.07 3.65
C VAL A 218 10.91 17.67 4.08
N ASP A 219 11.01 19.00 4.16
CA ASP A 219 12.23 19.71 4.57
C ASP A 219 12.67 19.33 5.99
N ARG A 220 11.72 19.21 6.92
CA ARG A 220 12.00 18.70 8.28
C ARG A 220 12.48 17.26 8.26
N CYS A 221 11.82 16.39 7.48
CA CYS A 221 12.20 14.98 7.37
C CYS A 221 13.63 14.83 6.83
N THR A 222 13.99 15.56 5.78
CA THR A 222 15.31 15.48 5.16
C THR A 222 16.39 16.15 6.00
N GLY A 223 16.08 17.29 6.62
CA GLY A 223 16.98 17.97 7.55
C GLY A 223 17.30 17.12 8.78
N ALA A 224 16.35 16.34 9.28
CA ALA A 224 16.56 15.41 10.40
C ALA A 224 17.29 14.12 9.99
N PHE A 225 17.25 13.73 8.71
CA PHE A 225 17.83 12.47 8.24
C PHE A 225 19.27 12.62 7.74
N THR A 226 20.16 13.02 8.65
CA THR A 226 21.58 13.22 8.40
C THR A 226 22.44 12.35 9.31
N ARG A 227 23.72 12.17 8.99
CA ARG A 227 24.62 11.32 9.80
C ARG A 227 24.79 11.83 11.22
N GLN A 228 24.67 13.14 11.40
CA GLN A 228 24.82 13.83 12.68
C GLN A 228 23.57 13.66 13.55
N LEU A 229 22.37 13.70 12.94
CA LEU A 229 21.11 13.72 13.68
C LEU A 229 20.42 12.35 13.76
N ASP A 230 20.61 11.48 12.75
CA ASP A 230 20.04 10.14 12.72
C ASP A 230 21.00 9.11 12.12
N ARG A 231 22.15 8.93 12.78
CA ARG A 231 23.13 7.90 12.41
C ARG A 231 22.50 6.50 12.38
N ALA A 232 21.71 6.15 13.39
CA ALA A 232 21.11 4.82 13.51
C ALA A 232 20.15 4.53 12.35
N GLY A 233 19.35 5.52 11.94
CA GLY A 233 18.48 5.40 10.78
C GLY A 233 19.24 5.26 9.46
N LEU A 234 20.28 6.06 9.24
CA LEU A 234 21.09 5.97 8.01
C LEU A 234 21.90 4.68 7.89
N GLU A 235 22.20 4.03 9.01
CA GLU A 235 22.85 2.72 9.03
C GLU A 235 21.84 1.58 8.80
N SER A 236 20.53 1.78 8.97
CA SER A 236 19.51 0.74 8.84
C SER A 236 18.96 0.65 7.40
N THR A 237 19.02 -0.55 6.82
CA THR A 237 18.44 -0.82 5.49
C THR A 237 16.93 -0.56 5.47
N HIS A 238 16.22 -0.99 6.52
CA HIS A 238 14.78 -0.76 6.61
C HIS A 238 14.42 0.73 6.66
N VAL A 239 15.13 1.52 7.46
CA VAL A 239 14.86 2.96 7.59
C VAL A 239 15.16 3.68 6.28
N VAL A 240 16.35 3.47 5.69
CA VAL A 240 16.73 4.11 4.42
C VAL A 240 15.75 3.74 3.29
N THR A 241 15.37 2.47 3.15
CA THR A 241 14.41 2.07 2.11
C THR A 241 13.01 2.65 2.37
N THR A 242 12.61 2.82 3.63
CA THR A 242 11.32 3.44 3.98
C THR A 242 11.31 4.93 3.66
N VAL A 243 12.36 5.66 4.06
CA VAL A 243 12.51 7.09 3.76
C VAL A 243 12.57 7.32 2.26
N LEU A 244 13.43 6.59 1.54
CA LEU A 244 13.55 6.71 0.08
C LEU A 244 12.20 6.50 -0.62
N ARG A 245 11.47 5.42 -0.29
CA ARG A 245 10.17 5.14 -0.93
C ARG A 245 9.08 6.14 -0.57
N GLY A 246 9.08 6.67 0.65
CA GLY A 246 8.16 7.72 1.08
C GLY A 246 8.40 9.02 0.32
N LEU A 247 9.66 9.46 0.26
CA LEU A 247 10.07 10.69 -0.42
C LEU A 247 9.94 10.61 -1.94
N LEU A 248 10.25 9.46 -2.57
CA LEU A 248 10.02 9.26 -4.01
C LEU A 248 8.56 9.53 -4.41
N ARG A 249 7.61 9.30 -3.49
CA ARG A 249 6.19 9.57 -3.71
C ARG A 249 5.80 10.99 -3.31
N ALA A 250 6.26 11.48 -2.16
CA ALA A 250 5.83 12.76 -1.61
C ALA A 250 6.55 13.96 -2.22
N ALA A 251 7.82 13.81 -2.59
CA ALA A 251 8.69 14.85 -3.10
C ALA A 251 9.70 14.26 -4.12
N PRO A 252 9.25 13.84 -5.32
CA PRO A 252 10.10 13.16 -6.30
C PRO A 252 11.28 13.99 -6.82
N ARG A 253 11.28 15.31 -6.57
CA ARG A 253 12.35 16.25 -6.92
C ARG A 253 13.26 16.60 -5.75
N CYS A 254 13.12 15.92 -4.62
CA CYS A 254 13.92 16.20 -3.43
C CYS A 254 15.40 15.83 -3.64
N GLU A 255 16.30 16.74 -3.28
CA GLU A 255 17.74 16.63 -3.53
C GLU A 255 18.42 15.48 -2.76
N ILE A 256 17.79 14.97 -1.69
CA ILE A 256 18.35 13.83 -0.93
C ILE A 256 18.19 12.48 -1.66
N LEU A 257 17.28 12.39 -2.64
CA LEU A 257 16.91 11.12 -3.28
C LEU A 257 18.10 10.41 -3.97
N PRO A 258 18.96 11.10 -4.76
CA PRO A 258 20.17 10.49 -5.31
C PRO A 258 21.11 9.97 -4.23
N ALA A 259 21.32 10.73 -3.14
CA ALA A 259 22.19 10.33 -2.04
C ALA A 259 21.66 9.10 -1.29
N LEU A 260 20.34 8.96 -1.11
CA LEU A 260 19.73 7.76 -0.51
C LEU A 260 19.85 6.54 -1.42
N ARG A 261 19.68 6.71 -2.74
CA ARG A 261 19.92 5.66 -3.73
C ARG A 261 21.37 5.17 -3.67
N GLU A 262 22.32 6.11 -3.58
CA GLU A 262 23.75 5.80 -3.45
C GLU A 262 24.06 5.08 -2.14
N THR A 263 23.50 5.54 -1.02
CA THR A 263 23.66 4.90 0.29
C THR A 263 23.22 3.43 0.25
N LEU A 264 22.13 3.11 -0.45
CA LEU A 264 21.72 1.72 -0.66
C LEU A 264 22.68 0.95 -1.56
N ALA A 265 23.11 1.53 -2.68
CA ALA A 265 24.02 0.88 -3.61
C ALA A 265 25.38 0.55 -2.97
N ASP A 266 25.91 1.47 -2.16
CA ASP A 266 27.19 1.32 -1.46
C ASP A 266 27.08 0.39 -0.24
N GLY A 267 25.89 0.27 0.36
CA GLY A 267 25.62 -0.66 1.46
C GLY A 267 25.38 -2.11 1.03
N ALA A 268 25.43 -2.41 -0.27
CA ALA A 268 25.29 -3.77 -0.78
C ALA A 268 26.55 -4.60 -0.50
N ILE A 269 26.38 -5.86 -0.09
CA ILE A 269 27.46 -6.79 0.25
C ILE A 269 27.48 -7.95 -0.75
N SER A 270 28.68 -8.46 -1.07
CA SER A 270 28.83 -9.68 -1.88
C SER A 270 28.61 -10.91 -1.01
N ASP A 271 27.73 -11.82 -1.43
CA ASP A 271 27.48 -13.09 -0.74
C ASP A 271 28.21 -14.26 -1.41
N PRO A 272 29.29 -14.80 -0.83
CA PRO A 272 30.02 -15.92 -1.41
C PRO A 272 29.19 -17.21 -1.49
N ARG A 273 28.04 -17.30 -0.80
CA ARG A 273 27.15 -18.47 -0.86
C ARG A 273 26.21 -18.46 -2.07
N ARG A 274 26.09 -17.33 -2.76
CA ARG A 274 25.21 -17.12 -3.92
C ARG A 274 26.00 -16.43 -5.02
N ASP A 275 27.07 -17.09 -5.46
CA ASP A 275 27.92 -16.69 -6.59
C ASP A 275 28.45 -15.25 -6.52
N HIS A 276 28.76 -14.78 -5.30
CA HIS A 276 29.22 -13.42 -5.05
C HIS A 276 28.24 -12.31 -5.46
N LEU A 277 26.99 -12.64 -5.74
CA LEU A 277 25.93 -11.68 -6.05
C LEU A 277 25.74 -10.71 -4.88
N ARG A 278 25.45 -9.45 -5.22
CA ARG A 278 25.22 -8.39 -4.25
C ARG A 278 23.85 -8.53 -3.60
N CYS A 279 23.82 -8.35 -2.29
CA CYS A 279 22.61 -8.42 -1.46
C CYS A 279 22.70 -7.44 -0.29
N TRP A 280 21.69 -7.42 0.57
CA TRP A 280 21.65 -6.54 1.73
C TRP A 280 21.42 -7.33 3.03
N GLY A 281 22.03 -6.85 4.11
CA GLY A 281 21.67 -7.18 5.48
C GLY A 281 20.86 -6.06 6.13
N TYR A 282 20.64 -6.16 7.45
CA TYR A 282 19.92 -5.14 8.21
C TYR A 282 20.68 -3.79 8.33
N ARG A 283 22.01 -3.80 8.10
CA ARG A 283 22.89 -2.63 8.22
C ARG A 283 23.63 -2.31 6.92
N LEU A 284 23.64 -1.02 6.55
CA LEU A 284 24.28 -0.47 5.34
C LEU A 284 25.72 0.02 5.55
N GLN A 285 26.23 -0.03 6.79
CA GLN A 285 27.61 0.37 7.11
C GLN A 285 28.33 -0.74 7.87
N PRO A 286 29.67 -0.84 7.77
CA PRO A 286 30.46 -1.80 8.54
C PRO A 286 30.29 -1.63 10.07
N PRO A 287 30.26 -2.72 10.86
CA PRO A 287 30.19 -4.11 10.41
C PRO A 287 28.80 -4.41 9.81
N TYR A 288 28.78 -4.92 8.58
CA TYR A 288 27.55 -5.23 7.87
C TYR A 288 26.77 -6.37 8.56
N GLY A 289 25.45 -6.35 8.39
CA GLY A 289 24.61 -7.48 8.76
C GLY A 289 24.84 -8.69 7.86
N ARG A 290 24.36 -9.87 8.29
CA ARG A 290 24.35 -11.05 7.40
C ARG A 290 23.44 -10.80 6.18
N PRO A 291 23.73 -11.39 5.01
CA PRO A 291 22.81 -11.44 3.88
C PRO A 291 21.39 -11.81 4.31
N SER A 292 20.39 -11.09 3.81
CA SER A 292 19.01 -11.22 4.26
C SER A 292 18.02 -11.05 3.11
N PRO A 293 17.17 -12.05 2.81
CA PRO A 293 16.18 -11.97 1.74
C PRO A 293 15.23 -10.79 1.88
N LEU A 294 14.76 -10.54 3.10
CA LEU A 294 13.94 -9.37 3.40
C LEU A 294 14.60 -8.05 2.99
N HIS A 295 15.84 -7.82 3.46
CA HIS A 295 16.51 -6.54 3.27
C HIS A 295 16.91 -6.36 1.80
N THR A 296 17.33 -7.44 1.14
CA THR A 296 17.53 -7.47 -0.31
C THR A 296 16.25 -7.11 -1.05
N ALA A 297 15.11 -7.74 -0.72
CA ALA A 297 13.83 -7.42 -1.34
C ALA A 297 13.39 -5.97 -1.09
N GLN A 298 13.58 -5.43 0.12
CA GLN A 298 13.30 -4.03 0.42
C GLN A 298 14.16 -3.07 -0.41
N ALA A 299 15.45 -3.36 -0.54
CA ALA A 299 16.41 -2.57 -1.33
C ALA A 299 16.07 -2.63 -2.82
N VAL A 300 15.80 -3.82 -3.38
CA VAL A 300 15.36 -4.00 -4.78
C VAL A 300 14.11 -3.16 -5.05
N VAL A 301 13.08 -3.25 -4.22
CA VAL A 301 11.84 -2.46 -4.39
C VAL A 301 12.11 -0.95 -4.31
N ALA A 302 13.03 -0.52 -3.45
CA ALA A 302 13.36 0.90 -3.30
C ALA A 302 14.17 1.42 -4.50
N LEU A 303 15.18 0.67 -4.96
CA LEU A 303 16.03 1.02 -6.10
C LEU A 303 15.24 0.97 -7.41
N ASP A 304 14.38 -0.02 -7.61
CA ASP A 304 13.48 -0.12 -8.78
C ASP A 304 12.51 1.08 -8.87
N ARG A 305 12.03 1.59 -7.73
CA ARG A 305 11.25 2.83 -7.70
C ARG A 305 12.10 4.07 -7.95
N ALA A 306 13.32 4.11 -7.41
CA ALA A 306 14.23 5.21 -7.62
C ALA A 306 14.63 5.32 -9.10
N ALA A 307 14.88 4.19 -9.76
CA ALA A 307 15.17 4.10 -11.19
C ALA A 307 14.11 4.79 -12.06
N ARG A 308 12.83 4.54 -11.79
CA ARG A 308 11.71 5.15 -12.55
C ARG A 308 11.59 6.66 -12.35
N VAL A 309 12.00 7.19 -11.20
CA VAL A 309 11.81 8.61 -10.86
C VAL A 309 13.06 9.43 -11.19
N LEU A 310 14.25 8.87 -10.93
CA LEU A 310 15.53 9.56 -11.08
C LEU A 310 16.26 9.20 -12.38
N GLY A 311 15.84 8.16 -13.09
CA GLY A 311 16.56 7.58 -14.22
C GLY A 311 17.75 6.71 -13.79
N GLU A 312 18.28 5.92 -14.72
CA GLU A 312 19.44 5.02 -14.51
C GLU A 312 20.65 5.33 -15.40
N ASP A 313 20.51 6.15 -16.45
CA ASP A 313 21.55 6.38 -17.46
C ASP A 313 22.34 7.70 -17.29
N THR A 314 22.18 8.36 -16.15
CA THR A 314 22.66 9.75 -15.98
C THR A 314 24.13 9.83 -15.58
N ASP A 315 24.64 8.88 -14.79
CA ASP A 315 26.01 8.87 -14.29
C ASP A 315 26.46 7.50 -13.75
N ALA A 316 27.74 7.40 -13.36
CA ALA A 316 28.34 6.18 -12.81
C ALA A 316 27.70 5.73 -11.48
N ARG A 317 27.09 6.64 -10.72
CA ARG A 317 26.42 6.32 -9.45
C ARG A 317 25.06 5.68 -9.71
N ALA A 318 24.32 6.19 -10.68
CA ALA A 318 23.09 5.58 -11.20
C ALA A 318 23.36 4.18 -11.77
N ALA A 319 24.44 4.01 -12.55
CA ALA A 319 24.86 2.70 -13.05
C ALA A 319 25.21 1.72 -11.92
N ARG A 320 25.90 2.16 -10.87
CA ARG A 320 26.20 1.32 -9.69
C ARG A 320 24.93 0.87 -8.98
N ALA A 321 23.97 1.77 -8.78
CA ALA A 321 22.69 1.45 -8.19
C ALA A 321 21.90 0.45 -9.04
N ARG A 322 21.94 0.59 -10.37
CA ARG A 322 21.37 -0.38 -11.32
C ARG A 322 22.00 -1.76 -11.16
N THR A 323 23.34 -1.86 -11.23
CA THR A 323 24.05 -3.15 -11.04
C THR A 323 23.73 -3.78 -9.69
N ALA A 324 23.73 -3.01 -8.60
CA ALA A 324 23.37 -3.54 -7.28
C ALA A 324 21.93 -4.06 -7.25
N ARG A 325 20.97 -3.34 -7.84
CA ARG A 325 19.58 -3.76 -7.97
C ARG A 325 19.46 -5.07 -8.76
N GLU A 326 20.14 -5.15 -9.91
CA GLU A 326 20.10 -6.33 -10.78
C GLU A 326 20.68 -7.56 -10.09
N ASP A 327 21.85 -7.42 -9.45
CA ASP A 327 22.47 -8.48 -8.65
C ASP A 327 21.58 -8.90 -7.47
N GLY A 328 20.89 -7.95 -6.83
CA GLY A 328 19.93 -8.22 -5.77
C GLY A 328 18.74 -9.07 -6.23
N VAL A 329 18.24 -8.83 -7.44
CA VAL A 329 17.20 -9.68 -8.04
C VAL A 329 17.75 -11.07 -8.28
N ARG A 330 18.92 -11.21 -8.92
CA ARG A 330 19.56 -12.51 -9.16
C ARG A 330 19.80 -13.28 -7.86
N TRP A 331 20.22 -12.58 -6.80
CA TRP A 331 20.44 -13.17 -5.47
C TRP A 331 19.15 -13.72 -4.85
N LEU A 332 18.01 -13.06 -5.06
CA LEU A 332 16.70 -13.56 -4.61
C LEU A 332 16.26 -14.79 -5.42
N LEU A 333 16.54 -14.80 -6.74
CA LEU A 333 16.25 -15.93 -7.61
C LEU A 333 17.12 -17.15 -7.29
N SER A 334 18.35 -16.93 -6.82
CA SER A 334 19.29 -18.00 -6.45
C SER A 334 19.02 -18.63 -5.07
N CYS A 335 17.79 -18.55 -4.55
CA CYS A 335 17.37 -19.28 -3.35
C CYS A 335 17.65 -20.78 -3.55
N PRO A 336 18.49 -21.41 -2.70
CA PRO A 336 18.93 -22.80 -2.90
C PRO A 336 17.94 -23.83 -2.35
N ASP A 337 17.02 -23.40 -1.47
CA ASP A 337 16.15 -24.29 -0.71
C ASP A 337 14.81 -24.53 -1.42
N ALA A 338 14.26 -25.73 -1.27
CA ALA A 338 12.93 -26.11 -1.74
C ALA A 338 12.19 -26.92 -0.65
N PRO A 339 10.83 -26.88 -0.60
CA PRO A 339 9.94 -26.12 -1.47
C PRO A 339 9.92 -24.61 -1.15
N HIS A 340 9.66 -23.78 -2.16
CA HIS A 340 9.82 -22.31 -2.07
C HIS A 340 8.67 -21.58 -1.37
N ASP A 341 7.62 -22.28 -0.95
CA ASP A 341 6.51 -21.74 -0.14
C ASP A 341 6.76 -21.85 1.36
N THR A 342 7.75 -22.65 1.78
CA THR A 342 8.15 -22.82 3.19
C THR A 342 9.65 -22.71 3.41
N CYS A 343 10.42 -22.22 2.44
CA CYS A 343 11.87 -22.17 2.56
C CYS A 343 12.33 -21.11 3.60
N PRO A 344 13.55 -21.25 4.13
CA PRO A 344 14.10 -20.29 5.10
C PRO A 344 14.14 -18.84 4.60
N ASP A 345 14.20 -18.63 3.28
CA ASP A 345 14.18 -17.29 2.70
C ASP A 345 12.86 -16.54 2.93
N LEU A 346 11.79 -17.23 3.28
CA LEU A 346 10.48 -16.65 3.61
C LEU A 346 10.29 -16.39 5.10
N GLU A 347 11.25 -16.76 5.96
CA GLU A 347 11.14 -16.54 7.40
C GLU A 347 10.99 -15.05 7.72
N ASN A 348 10.00 -14.74 8.56
CA ASN A 348 9.75 -13.39 9.03
C ASN A 348 10.85 -12.95 9.98
N LEU A 349 11.40 -11.77 9.74
CA LEU A 349 12.47 -11.23 10.59
C LEU A 349 11.92 -10.18 11.55
N HIS A 350 12.60 -10.08 12.68
CA HIS A 350 12.40 -9.04 13.66
C HIS A 350 13.72 -8.28 13.85
N GLU A 351 13.63 -6.95 13.89
CA GLU A 351 14.76 -6.10 14.19
C GLU A 351 14.36 -4.92 15.08
N GLU A 352 15.36 -4.32 15.70
CA GLU A 352 15.23 -3.14 16.56
C GLU A 352 16.10 -2.01 16.02
N VAL A 353 15.52 -0.82 15.85
CA VAL A 353 16.27 0.41 15.64
C VAL A 353 16.32 1.16 16.96
N ARG A 354 17.51 1.22 17.55
CA ARG A 354 17.75 1.85 18.85
C ARG A 354 18.36 3.23 18.66
N ARG A 355 17.80 4.24 19.31
CA ARG A 355 18.33 5.62 19.33
C ARG A 355 18.40 6.12 20.77
N PRO A 356 19.44 6.86 21.15
CA PRO A 356 19.42 7.62 22.40
C PRO A 356 18.21 8.56 22.38
N ARG A 357 17.53 8.72 23.52
CA ARG A 357 16.51 9.75 23.62
C ARG A 357 17.18 11.12 23.75
N THR A 358 16.58 12.15 23.18
CA THR A 358 17.12 13.51 23.22
C THR A 358 16.91 14.18 24.59
N ASP A 359 15.83 13.83 25.29
CA ASP A 359 15.53 14.33 26.64
C ASP A 359 16.37 13.66 27.73
N ASP A 360 16.71 12.39 27.55
CA ASP A 360 17.59 11.61 28.43
C ASP A 360 18.49 10.68 27.60
N PRO A 361 19.71 11.11 27.25
CA PRO A 361 20.65 10.32 26.46
C PRO A 361 21.10 9.01 27.11
N SER A 362 20.86 8.82 28.41
CA SER A 362 21.11 7.54 29.09
C SER A 362 20.08 6.47 28.74
N ARG A 363 18.91 6.87 28.25
CA ARG A 363 17.81 6.00 27.82
C ARG A 363 17.77 5.89 26.31
N HIS A 364 17.25 4.76 25.84
CA HIS A 364 17.05 4.51 24.42
C HIS A 364 15.56 4.42 24.12
N GLU A 365 15.16 5.00 23.00
CA GLU A 365 13.93 4.60 22.33
C GLU A 365 14.24 3.43 21.37
N VAL A 366 13.25 2.54 21.22
CA VAL A 366 13.40 1.32 20.43
C VAL A 366 12.21 1.19 19.48
N LEU A 367 12.48 1.31 18.19
CA LEU A 367 11.53 0.94 17.15
C LEU A 367 11.65 -0.57 16.92
N ASN A 368 10.62 -1.30 17.34
CA ASN A 368 10.52 -2.74 17.10
C ASN A 368 9.82 -2.97 15.76
N VAL A 369 10.51 -3.58 14.80
CA VAL A 369 9.95 -3.86 13.48
C VAL A 369 9.89 -5.37 13.28
N ARG A 370 8.71 -5.87 12.92
CA ARG A 370 8.53 -7.24 12.42
C ARG A 370 8.15 -7.17 10.96
N HIS A 371 8.84 -7.95 10.15
CA HIS A 371 8.76 -7.85 8.70
C HIS A 371 8.11 -9.08 8.10
N PHE A 372 7.17 -8.86 7.18
CA PHE A 372 6.52 -9.93 6.46
C PHE A 372 7.32 -10.28 5.21
N THR A 373 8.32 -11.15 5.35
CA THR A 373 9.35 -11.38 4.33
C THR A 373 8.76 -11.82 2.99
N ALA A 374 7.84 -12.78 3.00
CA ALA A 374 7.16 -13.26 1.79
C ALA A 374 6.52 -12.12 0.98
N SER A 375 5.83 -11.19 1.65
CA SER A 375 5.21 -10.04 0.96
C SER A 375 6.22 -9.10 0.29
N TRP A 376 7.43 -8.97 0.86
CA TRP A 376 8.50 -8.19 0.27
C TRP A 376 9.10 -8.89 -0.94
N LEU A 377 9.28 -10.21 -0.88
CA LEU A 377 9.75 -11.00 -2.03
C LEU A 377 8.77 -10.89 -3.20
N VAL A 378 7.46 -11.07 -2.97
CA VAL A 378 6.45 -10.89 -4.03
C VAL A 378 6.59 -9.51 -4.68
N ARG A 379 6.73 -8.45 -3.88
CA ARG A 379 6.85 -7.07 -4.39
C ARG A 379 8.17 -6.82 -5.12
N ALA A 380 9.25 -7.48 -4.73
CA ALA A 380 10.54 -7.38 -5.40
C ALA A 380 10.53 -8.13 -6.74
N LEU A 381 10.00 -9.36 -6.76
CA LEU A 381 9.93 -10.19 -7.96
C LEU A 381 8.91 -9.68 -8.99
N LEU A 382 7.84 -9.00 -8.54
CA LEU A 382 6.89 -8.32 -9.43
C LEU A 382 7.32 -6.90 -9.80
N SER A 383 8.52 -6.45 -9.43
CA SER A 383 9.02 -5.18 -9.94
C SER A 383 9.28 -5.32 -11.46
N PRO A 384 8.98 -4.28 -12.27
CA PRO A 384 9.20 -4.36 -13.72
C PRO A 384 10.62 -4.81 -14.09
N GLY A 385 11.62 -4.26 -13.40
CA GLY A 385 13.01 -4.63 -13.65
C GLY A 385 13.34 -6.08 -13.28
N ALA A 386 12.64 -6.71 -12.34
CA ALA A 386 12.94 -8.07 -11.92
C ALA A 386 12.57 -9.11 -13.00
N LEU A 387 11.40 -8.94 -13.64
CA LEU A 387 11.00 -9.79 -14.75
C LEU A 387 11.92 -9.60 -15.95
N GLU A 388 12.26 -8.36 -16.31
CA GLU A 388 13.20 -8.08 -17.41
C GLU A 388 14.56 -8.77 -17.22
N ILE A 389 15.10 -8.76 -15.99
CA ILE A 389 16.33 -9.47 -15.65
C ILE A 389 16.16 -10.98 -15.80
N ALA A 390 15.06 -11.54 -15.27
CA ALA A 390 14.79 -12.96 -15.39
C ALA A 390 14.71 -13.41 -16.85
N ARG A 391 14.06 -12.64 -17.72
CA ARG A 391 14.00 -12.91 -19.17
C ARG A 391 15.38 -12.83 -19.83
N ALA A 392 16.14 -11.77 -19.53
CA ALA A 392 17.46 -11.54 -20.11
C ALA A 392 18.47 -12.64 -19.73
N ASP A 393 18.37 -13.16 -18.51
CA ASP A 393 19.27 -14.18 -17.98
C ASP A 393 18.75 -15.62 -18.22
N GLY A 394 17.56 -15.79 -18.80
CA GLY A 394 16.94 -17.11 -19.02
C GLY A 394 16.47 -17.80 -17.73
N LEU A 395 16.13 -17.02 -16.70
CA LEU A 395 15.70 -17.46 -15.35
C LEU A 395 14.19 -17.31 -15.12
N GLU A 396 13.38 -17.37 -16.18
CA GLU A 396 11.93 -17.16 -16.10
C GLU A 396 11.23 -18.24 -15.25
N ASP A 397 11.69 -19.48 -15.34
CA ASP A 397 11.14 -20.59 -14.56
C ASP A 397 11.49 -20.45 -13.07
N GLU A 398 12.72 -20.08 -12.74
CA GLU A 398 13.13 -19.78 -11.37
C GLU A 398 12.30 -18.63 -10.81
N TRP A 399 12.17 -17.55 -11.56
CA TRP A 399 11.37 -16.39 -11.19
C TRP A 399 9.92 -16.78 -10.87
N ARG A 400 9.27 -17.53 -11.75
CA ARG A 400 7.89 -17.99 -11.56
C ARG A 400 7.76 -18.85 -10.31
N VAL A 401 8.64 -19.84 -10.14
CA VAL A 401 8.62 -20.73 -8.97
C VAL A 401 8.83 -19.96 -7.66
N ARG A 402 9.75 -18.99 -7.60
CA ARG A 402 9.99 -18.19 -6.38
C ARG A 402 8.83 -17.23 -6.11
N LEU A 403 8.25 -16.63 -7.16
CA LEU A 403 7.09 -15.78 -7.04
C LEU A 403 5.87 -16.56 -6.51
N ASP A 404 5.57 -17.71 -7.10
CA ASP A 404 4.44 -18.56 -6.71
C ASP A 404 4.58 -19.03 -5.26
N GLY A 405 5.78 -19.45 -4.84
CA GLY A 405 6.05 -19.83 -3.46
C GLY A 405 5.84 -18.68 -2.47
N ALA A 406 6.35 -17.49 -2.78
CA ALA A 406 6.16 -16.32 -1.94
C ALA A 406 4.68 -15.87 -1.89
N VAL A 407 3.94 -15.95 -3.01
CA VAL A 407 2.50 -15.64 -3.08
C VAL A 407 1.71 -16.65 -2.27
N ALA A 408 2.03 -17.95 -2.34
CA ALA A 408 1.39 -19.00 -1.55
C ALA A 408 1.58 -18.76 -0.05
N ALA A 409 2.79 -18.40 0.39
CA ALA A 409 3.07 -18.04 1.78
C ALA A 409 2.30 -16.77 2.23
N VAL A 410 2.15 -15.77 1.35
CA VAL A 410 1.31 -14.60 1.64
C VAL A 410 -0.15 -15.00 1.81
N TRP A 411 -0.68 -15.85 0.92
CA TRP A 411 -2.04 -16.37 0.98
C TRP A 411 -2.32 -17.20 2.23
N ALA A 412 -1.37 -18.04 2.65
CA ALA A 412 -1.50 -18.87 3.84
C ALA A 412 -1.49 -18.06 5.14
N GLY A 413 -0.88 -16.87 5.12
CA GLY A 413 -0.71 -16.03 6.31
C GLY A 413 -1.94 -15.21 6.75
N GLN A 414 -3.07 -15.29 6.04
CA GLN A 414 -4.27 -14.51 6.36
C GLN A 414 -5.43 -15.35 6.89
N THR A 415 -6.27 -14.70 7.69
CA THR A 415 -7.60 -15.17 8.06
C THR A 415 -8.57 -14.03 7.83
N ASP A 416 -9.60 -14.25 7.00
CA ASP A 416 -10.60 -13.25 6.62
C ASP A 416 -10.03 -11.91 6.14
N GLY A 417 -8.91 -11.97 5.41
CA GLY A 417 -8.23 -10.80 4.87
C GLY A 417 -7.42 -9.99 5.87
N ILE A 418 -7.20 -10.52 7.08
CA ILE A 418 -6.30 -9.96 8.08
C ILE A 418 -5.10 -10.88 8.27
N TRP A 419 -3.90 -10.30 8.26
CA TRP A 419 -2.67 -11.01 8.56
C TRP A 419 -2.32 -10.83 10.03
N SER A 420 -1.88 -11.93 10.64
CA SER A 420 -1.46 -11.96 12.03
C SER A 420 -0.09 -12.59 12.15
N TRP A 421 0.69 -12.12 13.12
CA TRP A 421 1.78 -12.93 13.61
C TRP A 421 1.20 -14.13 14.35
N GLY A 422 1.70 -15.33 14.05
CA GLY A 422 1.34 -16.52 14.83
C GLY A 422 1.60 -16.33 16.33
N ARG A 423 0.97 -17.19 17.15
CA ARG A 423 1.25 -17.29 18.59
C ARG A 423 2.70 -17.76 18.78
N GLY A 424 3.67 -16.84 18.75
CA GLY A 424 5.03 -17.11 19.25
C GLY A 424 5.03 -17.14 20.78
N ASP A 425 6.15 -16.77 21.39
CA ASP A 425 6.35 -16.67 22.86
C ASP A 425 5.41 -15.68 23.59
N SER A 426 4.52 -14.99 22.88
CA SER A 426 3.47 -14.16 23.46
C SER A 426 2.09 -14.78 23.21
N THR A 427 1.26 -14.82 24.24
CA THR A 427 -0.11 -15.35 24.22
C THR A 427 -1.10 -14.57 23.33
N GLU A 428 -0.70 -13.44 22.76
CA GLU A 428 -1.56 -12.57 21.96
C GLU A 428 -1.28 -12.67 20.45
N LEU A 429 -2.34 -12.94 19.67
CA LEU A 429 -2.34 -12.76 18.22
C LEU A 429 -2.23 -11.26 17.91
N ARG A 430 -1.02 -10.79 17.60
CA ARG A 430 -0.84 -9.43 17.11
C ARG A 430 -1.26 -9.37 15.64
N ARG A 431 -2.25 -8.55 15.33
CA ARG A 431 -2.78 -8.26 13.98
C ARG A 431 -2.34 -6.88 13.50
N PRO A 432 -1.04 -6.67 13.22
CA PRO A 432 -0.51 -5.36 12.90
C PRO A 432 -1.02 -4.80 11.57
N MET A 433 -1.35 -3.51 11.55
CA MET A 433 -1.88 -2.85 10.34
C MET A 433 -0.92 -2.95 9.14
N TRP A 434 0.39 -2.88 9.37
CA TRP A 434 1.38 -2.93 8.29
C TRP A 434 1.46 -4.30 7.62
N MET A 435 1.25 -5.40 8.34
CA MET A 435 1.31 -6.75 7.78
C MET A 435 0.09 -6.99 6.88
N THR A 436 -1.10 -6.55 7.31
CA THR A 436 -2.31 -6.58 6.48
C THR A 436 -2.12 -5.74 5.21
N TYR A 437 -1.58 -4.52 5.32
CA TYR A 437 -1.24 -3.72 4.14
C TYR A 437 -0.27 -4.44 3.20
N GLN A 438 0.80 -5.01 3.75
CA GLN A 438 1.82 -5.71 2.98
C GLN A 438 1.26 -6.93 2.25
N GLY A 439 0.43 -7.74 2.92
CA GLY A 439 -0.25 -8.89 2.33
C GLY A 439 -1.22 -8.51 1.22
N LEU A 440 -2.15 -7.58 1.48
CA LEU A 440 -3.09 -7.08 0.47
C LEU A 440 -2.37 -6.46 -0.73
N SER A 441 -1.34 -5.66 -0.48
CA SER A 441 -0.55 -5.01 -1.54
C SER A 441 0.16 -6.04 -2.43
N ALA A 442 0.74 -7.09 -1.84
CA ALA A 442 1.38 -8.18 -2.57
C ALA A 442 0.37 -8.98 -3.42
N LEU A 443 -0.75 -9.40 -2.84
CA LEU A 443 -1.78 -10.15 -3.57
C LEU A 443 -2.43 -9.32 -4.69
N ARG A 444 -2.65 -8.01 -4.46
CA ARG A 444 -3.14 -7.09 -5.49
C ARG A 444 -2.15 -6.97 -6.65
N ALA A 445 -0.86 -6.79 -6.35
CA ALA A 445 0.18 -6.70 -7.37
C ALA A 445 0.25 -7.98 -8.22
N HIS A 446 0.21 -9.15 -7.57
CA HIS A 446 0.20 -10.43 -8.25
C HIS A 446 -1.02 -10.61 -9.15
N ALA A 447 -2.21 -10.26 -8.66
CA ALA A 447 -3.43 -10.35 -9.47
C ALA A 447 -3.39 -9.42 -10.68
N VAL A 448 -2.91 -8.18 -10.53
CA VAL A 448 -2.75 -7.26 -11.66
C VAL A 448 -1.81 -7.86 -12.70
N TRP A 449 -0.70 -8.45 -12.28
CA TRP A 449 0.24 -9.11 -13.20
C TRP A 449 -0.38 -10.30 -13.93
N MET A 450 -1.03 -11.23 -13.21
CA MET A 450 -1.68 -12.43 -13.78
C MET A 450 -2.74 -12.13 -14.86
N TYR A 451 -3.35 -10.94 -14.82
CA TYR A 451 -4.39 -10.54 -15.78
C TYR A 451 -3.91 -9.54 -16.83
N GLN A 452 -2.59 -9.31 -16.94
CA GLN A 452 -2.02 -8.55 -18.06
C GLN A 452 -2.01 -9.41 -19.34
N PRO A 453 -2.27 -8.81 -20.53
CA PRO A 453 -2.38 -9.55 -21.78
C PRO A 453 -1.10 -10.27 -22.23
N ASP A 454 0.06 -9.93 -21.67
CA ASP A 454 1.37 -10.57 -21.90
C ASP A 454 1.95 -11.22 -20.63
N GLY A 455 1.09 -11.44 -19.61
CA GLY A 455 1.43 -12.00 -18.30
C GLY A 455 1.55 -13.51 -18.28
#